data_AF-A0A6P5XWR4-F1
#
_entry.id   AF-A0A6P5XWR4-F1
#
_cell.length_a   1.000
_cell.length_b   1.000
_cell.length_c   1.000
_cell.angle_alpha   90.00
_cell.angle_beta   90.00
_cell.angle_gamma   90.00
#
_symmetry.space_group_name_H-M   'P 1'
#
loop_
_entity.id
_entity.type
_entity.pdbx_description
1 polymer ?
#
loop_
_entity_poly.entity_id
_entity_poly.type
_entity_poly.pdbx_seq_one_letter_code
_entity_poly.pdbx_strand_id
1 'polypeptide(L)'
;MSNEGINFNMPDLGDALNEEARAGLVNALKNKLQNLAGEHTDMLESLSPNVRKRVEVLRDIQSQHDELEAKFFEERAALEAKYQKLYQPFYAKRYDIVNGVGEAEGTPNEVAMDQGEDKADEEKGVPDFWLTAMKNNEVLSDEITERDEGALKYLKDIKWYRIVEPKGFKLEFYFDTNPYFKNTVLTKTYHMIDEDEPILEKAIGTEIEWYPGKCLTQKLLKKKPKKGSKNAKPITKTEDCESFFNFFNPPQVPDDDEDIDEDTAEELQNQMEQDYDIGSTIRDKIISHAVSWFTGEAIPGDELEIEDDDDDEGDEDDEEEEEEEEDDEDDDDDDDEERKTKKKSLSAEKKIVRAQGDGQQGERPPECKQQ
;
A
#
# COMPACT_ATOMS: atom_id res chain seq x y z
N MET A 1 -5.26 -44.58 -28.26
CA MET A 1 -6.65 -45.10 -28.25
C MET A 1 -7.47 -44.16 -27.40
N SER A 2 -8.44 -43.53 -28.06
CA SER A 2 -9.67 -42.90 -27.57
C SER A 2 -9.66 -42.00 -26.32
N ASN A 3 -9.82 -40.70 -26.60
CA ASN A 3 -10.46 -39.67 -25.78
C ASN A 3 -11.80 -40.15 -25.18
N GLU A 4 -11.99 -39.95 -23.88
CA GLU A 4 -13.30 -39.66 -23.29
C GLU A 4 -13.17 -38.39 -22.45
N GLY A 5 -13.69 -37.28 -22.97
CA GLY A 5 -13.71 -36.00 -22.29
C GLY A 5 -14.70 -36.01 -21.14
N ILE A 6 -14.23 -35.62 -19.95
CA ILE A 6 -15.11 -35.34 -18.82
C ILE A 6 -15.66 -33.93 -19.01
N ASN A 7 -16.89 -33.89 -19.49
CA ASN A 7 -17.67 -32.68 -19.68
C ASN A 7 -18.26 -32.27 -18.33
N PHE A 8 -17.68 -31.27 -17.65
CA PHE A 8 -18.27 -30.69 -16.43
C PHE A 8 -19.48 -29.84 -16.82
N ASN A 9 -20.66 -30.42 -16.69
CA ASN A 9 -21.92 -29.73 -16.88
C ASN A 9 -22.50 -29.37 -15.50
N MET A 10 -22.41 -28.08 -15.15
CA MET A 10 -23.11 -27.50 -14.00
C MET A 10 -24.54 -27.20 -14.46
N PRO A 11 -25.56 -27.85 -13.87
CA PRO A 11 -26.43 -27.04 -13.02
C PRO A 11 -26.94 -27.83 -11.82
N ASP A 12 -27.23 -27.09 -10.75
CA ASP A 12 -27.98 -27.53 -9.56
C ASP A 12 -27.14 -28.12 -8.43
N LEU A 13 -26.44 -27.23 -7.71
CA LEU A 13 -26.09 -27.40 -6.30
C LEU A 13 -26.36 -26.08 -5.57
N GLY A 14 -27.57 -25.55 -5.79
CA GLY A 14 -28.22 -24.71 -4.80
C GLY A 14 -28.97 -25.62 -3.83
N ASP A 15 -28.30 -26.04 -2.75
CA ASP A 15 -28.88 -26.23 -1.41
C ASP A 15 -27.94 -27.10 -0.55
N ALA A 16 -27.55 -26.52 0.59
CA ALA A 16 -27.00 -27.16 1.79
C ALA A 16 -25.70 -27.97 1.64
N LEU A 17 -24.55 -27.28 1.78
CA LEU A 17 -23.35 -27.92 2.32
C LEU A 17 -23.63 -28.29 3.79
N ASN A 18 -23.93 -29.57 4.02
CA ASN A 18 -24.16 -30.17 5.33
C ASN A 18 -22.89 -30.07 6.21
N GLU A 19 -23.04 -30.04 7.54
CA GLU A 19 -21.92 -30.14 8.52
C GLU A 19 -20.96 -31.28 8.20
N GLU A 20 -21.46 -32.35 7.55
CA GLU A 20 -20.69 -33.50 7.10
C GLU A 20 -19.68 -33.19 5.98
N ALA A 21 -19.99 -32.24 5.09
CA ALA A 21 -19.07 -31.77 4.04
C ALA A 21 -17.95 -30.91 4.64
N ARG A 22 -18.30 -30.01 5.58
CA ARG A 22 -17.35 -29.21 6.38
C ARG A 22 -16.44 -30.10 7.23
N ALA A 23 -17.01 -31.13 7.87
CA ALA A 23 -16.25 -32.16 8.58
C ALA A 23 -15.34 -32.95 7.63
N GLY A 24 -15.78 -33.21 6.40
CA GLY A 24 -14.99 -33.83 5.34
C GLY A 24 -13.75 -33.01 4.97
N LEU A 25 -13.90 -31.70 4.82
CA LEU A 25 -12.78 -30.81 4.48
C LEU A 25 -11.81 -30.62 5.65
N VAL A 26 -12.31 -30.42 6.87
CA VAL A 26 -11.48 -30.37 8.10
C VAL A 26 -10.71 -31.68 8.28
N ASN A 27 -11.35 -32.82 8.01
CA ASN A 27 -10.67 -34.11 8.02
C ASN A 27 -9.63 -34.23 6.88
N ALA A 28 -9.88 -33.69 5.69
CA ALA A 28 -8.92 -33.67 4.59
C ALA A 28 -7.69 -32.80 4.91
N LEU A 29 -7.89 -31.61 5.50
CA LEU A 29 -6.82 -30.73 5.97
C LEU A 29 -6.03 -31.37 7.11
N LYS A 30 -6.74 -31.97 8.08
CA LYS A 30 -6.11 -32.74 9.17
C LYS A 30 -5.31 -33.91 8.63
N ASN A 31 -5.83 -34.64 7.64
CA ASN A 31 -5.12 -35.72 6.97
C ASN A 31 -3.90 -35.20 6.19
N LYS A 32 -3.99 -34.03 5.55
CA LYS A 32 -2.86 -33.42 4.83
C LYS A 32 -1.76 -32.94 5.78
N LEU A 33 -2.13 -32.30 6.90
CA LEU A 33 -1.22 -31.95 8.00
C LEU A 33 -0.61 -33.19 8.66
N GLN A 34 -1.40 -34.25 8.86
CA GLN A 34 -0.91 -35.53 9.38
C GLN A 34 0.01 -36.24 8.38
N ASN A 35 -0.24 -36.11 7.08
CA ASN A 35 0.63 -36.64 6.03
C ASN A 35 1.93 -35.83 5.96
N LEU A 36 1.90 -34.49 6.02
CA LEU A 36 3.11 -33.66 6.06
C LEU A 36 3.93 -33.95 7.32
N ALA A 37 3.27 -33.99 8.49
CA ALA A 37 3.90 -34.38 9.74
C ALA A 37 4.44 -35.82 9.68
N GLY A 38 3.73 -36.71 8.98
CA GLY A 38 4.14 -38.08 8.67
C GLY A 38 5.39 -38.14 7.80
N GLU A 39 5.45 -37.38 6.71
CA GLU A 39 6.60 -37.27 5.80
C GLU A 39 7.84 -36.72 6.51
N HIS A 40 7.67 -35.71 7.38
CA HIS A 40 8.75 -35.20 8.23
C HIS A 40 9.22 -36.22 9.28
N THR A 41 8.31 -37.04 9.80
CA THR A 41 8.62 -38.12 10.75
C THR A 41 9.32 -39.28 10.02
N ASP A 42 8.86 -39.64 8.83
CA ASP A 42 9.44 -40.64 7.94
C ASP A 42 10.85 -40.25 7.50
N MET A 43 11.08 -38.94 7.26
CA MET A 43 12.43 -38.42 7.01
C MET A 43 13.34 -38.67 8.21
N LEU A 44 12.95 -38.28 9.44
CA LEU A 44 13.72 -38.54 10.66
C LEU A 44 13.90 -40.03 10.96
N GLU A 45 12.93 -40.84 10.58
CA GLU A 45 12.95 -42.30 10.75
C GLU A 45 13.86 -43.00 9.74
N SER A 46 13.98 -42.46 8.52
CA SER A 46 14.89 -42.92 7.48
C SER A 46 16.37 -42.61 7.77
N LEU A 47 16.65 -41.69 8.70
CA LEU A 47 18.01 -41.35 9.11
C LEU A 47 18.63 -42.49 9.93
N SER A 48 19.92 -42.75 9.68
CA SER A 48 20.68 -43.69 10.51
C SER A 48 20.68 -43.27 12.00
N PRO A 49 20.82 -44.21 12.95
CA PRO A 49 20.80 -43.89 14.38
C PRO A 49 21.80 -42.82 14.81
N ASN A 50 22.98 -42.79 14.17
CA ASN A 50 24.00 -41.77 14.45
C ASN A 50 23.60 -40.39 13.93
N VAL A 51 22.92 -40.32 12.78
CA VAL A 51 22.43 -39.05 12.22
C VAL A 51 21.25 -38.53 13.03
N ARG A 52 20.32 -39.40 13.45
CA ARG A 52 19.20 -39.00 14.32
C ARG A 52 19.68 -38.37 15.63
N LYS A 53 20.67 -38.98 16.29
CA LYS A 53 21.31 -38.41 17.49
C LYS A 53 21.94 -37.05 17.23
N ARG A 54 22.54 -36.82 16.05
CA ARG A 54 23.07 -35.50 15.68
C ARG A 54 21.94 -34.48 15.51
N VAL A 55 20.84 -34.86 14.88
CA VAL A 55 19.65 -33.99 14.74
C VAL A 55 19.04 -33.65 16.10
N GLU A 56 18.97 -34.60 17.03
CA GLU A 56 18.54 -34.31 18.41
C GLU A 56 19.43 -33.25 19.08
N VAL A 57 20.75 -33.37 18.95
CA VAL A 57 21.68 -32.32 19.43
C VAL A 57 21.46 -30.98 18.73
N LEU A 58 21.20 -30.97 17.42
CA LEU A 58 20.88 -29.73 16.69
C LEU A 58 19.57 -29.09 17.17
N ARG A 59 18.55 -29.90 17.51
CA ARG A 59 17.30 -29.39 18.11
C ARG A 59 17.53 -28.78 19.49
N ASP A 60 18.39 -29.38 20.31
CA ASP A 60 18.75 -28.82 21.61
C ASP A 60 19.50 -27.48 21.45
N ILE A 61 20.37 -27.37 20.44
CA ILE A 61 21.05 -26.10 20.09
C ILE A 61 20.03 -25.05 19.63
N GLN A 62 19.07 -25.43 18.77
CA GLN A 62 18.01 -24.53 18.33
C GLN A 62 17.18 -24.03 19.51
N SER A 63 16.80 -24.91 20.44
CA SER A 63 16.08 -24.51 21.64
C SER A 63 16.86 -23.49 22.49
N GLN A 64 18.18 -23.64 22.60
CA GLN A 64 19.02 -22.67 23.32
C GLN A 64 19.12 -21.34 22.57
N HIS A 65 19.14 -21.37 21.24
CA HIS A 65 19.07 -20.18 20.40
C HIS A 65 17.75 -19.43 20.62
N ASP A 66 16.61 -20.13 20.54
CA ASP A 66 15.28 -19.56 20.71
C ASP A 66 15.10 -18.94 22.12
N GLU A 67 15.69 -19.56 23.15
CA GLU A 67 15.73 -18.99 24.51
C GLU A 67 16.53 -17.67 24.61
N LEU A 68 17.60 -17.52 23.82
CA LEU A 68 18.38 -16.27 23.77
C LEU A 68 17.63 -15.21 22.95
N GLU A 69 17.02 -15.62 21.85
CA GLU A 69 16.21 -14.76 21.00
C GLU A 69 15.00 -14.19 21.75
N ALA A 70 14.30 -15.02 22.55
CA ALA A 70 13.22 -14.54 23.42
C ALA A 70 13.69 -13.44 24.40
N LYS A 71 14.91 -13.55 24.95
CA LYS A 71 15.48 -12.51 25.82
C LYS A 71 15.83 -11.25 25.04
N PHE A 72 16.37 -11.40 23.83
CA PHE A 72 16.63 -10.26 22.94
C PHE A 72 15.35 -9.47 22.66
N PHE A 73 14.23 -10.15 22.38
CA PHE A 73 12.96 -9.48 22.16
C PHE A 73 12.38 -8.82 23.41
N GLU A 74 12.50 -9.45 24.59
CA GLU A 74 12.12 -8.81 25.86
C GLU A 74 12.91 -7.52 26.11
N GLU A 75 14.23 -7.56 25.90
CA GLU A 75 15.10 -6.39 26.05
C GLU A 75 14.80 -5.31 25.01
N ARG A 76 14.58 -5.67 23.74
CA ARG A 76 14.19 -4.74 22.69
C ARG A 76 12.86 -4.06 22.99
N ALA A 77 11.85 -4.83 23.41
CA ALA A 77 10.54 -4.28 23.77
C ALA A 77 10.64 -3.31 24.96
N ALA A 78 11.44 -3.64 25.97
CA ALA A 78 11.70 -2.74 27.10
C ALA A 78 12.43 -1.46 26.67
N LEU A 79 13.38 -1.57 25.73
CA LEU A 79 14.11 -0.44 25.17
C LEU A 79 13.20 0.49 24.37
N GLU A 80 12.38 -0.06 23.47
CA GLU A 80 11.40 0.70 22.69
C GLU A 80 10.41 1.41 23.61
N ALA A 81 9.86 0.73 24.63
CA ALA A 81 8.96 1.33 25.60
C ALA A 81 9.62 2.47 26.39
N LYS A 82 10.92 2.37 26.69
CA LYS A 82 11.69 3.44 27.33
C LYS A 82 11.81 4.65 26.39
N TYR A 83 12.22 4.46 25.14
CA TYR A 83 12.40 5.56 24.20
C TYR A 83 11.08 6.20 23.77
N GLN A 84 10.00 5.43 23.65
CA GLN A 84 8.67 5.98 23.42
C GLN A 84 8.28 7.00 24.50
N LYS A 85 8.55 6.71 25.78
CA LYS A 85 8.33 7.67 26.88
C LYS A 85 9.22 8.91 26.78
N LEU A 86 10.45 8.76 26.28
CA LEU A 86 11.35 9.89 26.05
C LEU A 86 10.94 10.76 24.86
N TYR A 87 10.24 10.20 23.87
CA TYR A 87 9.70 10.95 22.73
C TYR A 87 8.42 11.72 23.06
N GLN A 88 7.59 11.23 24.01
CA GLN A 88 6.31 11.86 24.36
C GLN A 88 6.38 13.38 24.63
N PRO A 89 7.36 13.91 25.39
CA PRO A 89 7.46 15.36 25.60
C PRO A 89 7.72 16.16 24.32
N PHE A 90 8.43 15.59 23.35
CA PHE A 90 8.69 16.25 22.07
C PHE A 90 7.44 16.26 21.19
N TYR A 91 6.68 15.16 21.16
CA TYR A 91 5.40 15.12 20.45
C TYR A 91 4.35 16.03 21.07
N ALA A 92 4.30 16.13 22.41
CA ALA A 92 3.44 17.10 23.08
C ALA A 92 3.80 18.55 22.72
N LYS A 93 5.10 18.89 22.71
CA LYS A 93 5.56 20.22 22.27
C LYS A 93 5.22 20.49 20.79
N ARG A 94 5.41 19.51 19.90
CA ARG A 94 5.02 19.61 18.49
C ARG A 94 3.53 19.88 18.38
N TYR A 95 2.71 19.14 19.12
CA TYR A 95 1.26 19.36 19.16
C TYR A 95 0.91 20.80 19.56
N ASP A 96 1.51 21.32 20.62
CA ASP A 96 1.25 22.67 21.11
C ASP A 96 1.60 23.74 20.06
N ILE A 97 2.72 23.58 19.35
CA ILE A 97 3.17 24.50 18.29
C ILE A 97 2.26 24.39 17.06
N VAL A 98 2.02 23.17 16.56
CA VAL A 98 1.19 22.90 15.37
C VAL A 98 -0.23 23.44 15.56
N ASN A 99 -0.77 23.36 16.77
CA ASN A 99 -2.13 23.82 17.06
C ASN A 99 -2.19 25.25 17.63
N GLY A 100 -1.06 25.97 17.71
CA GLY A 100 -1.02 27.36 18.20
C GLY A 100 -1.41 27.53 19.67
N VAL A 101 -1.28 26.48 20.48
CA VAL A 101 -1.53 26.49 21.94
C VAL A 101 -0.31 26.98 22.70
N GLY A 102 0.90 26.69 22.19
CA GLY A 102 2.16 27.16 22.74
C GLY A 102 2.96 27.97 21.72
N GLU A 103 3.67 29.00 22.19
CA GLU A 103 4.56 29.81 21.34
C GLU A 103 5.89 29.08 21.12
N ALA A 104 6.37 29.08 19.87
CA ALA A 104 7.73 28.64 19.58
C ALA A 104 8.73 29.67 20.15
N GLU A 105 9.73 29.20 20.91
CA GLU A 105 10.81 30.05 21.42
C GLU A 105 11.46 30.81 20.25
N GLY A 106 11.31 32.14 20.22
CA GLY A 106 11.88 33.01 19.17
C GLY A 106 10.86 33.67 18.24
N THR A 107 9.56 33.44 18.41
CA THR A 107 8.53 34.23 17.71
C THR A 107 8.35 35.60 18.40
N PRO A 108 8.44 36.74 17.68
CA PRO A 108 8.17 38.05 18.28
C PRO A 108 6.71 38.14 18.69
N ASN A 109 6.49 38.52 19.95
CA ASN A 109 5.20 38.86 20.52
C ASN A 109 4.56 40.02 19.71
N GLU A 110 3.71 39.75 18.73
CA GLU A 110 2.90 40.79 18.05
C GLU A 110 1.67 41.21 18.87
N VAL A 111 1.49 40.72 20.10
CA VAL A 111 0.47 41.25 21.03
C VAL A 111 0.98 42.48 21.78
N ALA A 112 1.29 43.54 21.05
CA ALA A 112 1.23 44.90 21.57
C ALA A 112 1.07 45.92 20.43
N MET A 113 -0.11 46.59 20.40
CA MET A 113 -0.53 47.71 19.52
C MET A 113 -1.11 47.23 18.18
N ASP A 114 -2.31 47.57 17.71
CA ASP A 114 -3.24 48.68 17.94
C ASP A 114 -4.60 48.31 17.32
N GLN A 115 -5.67 49.00 17.69
CA GLN A 115 -7.05 48.80 17.23
C GLN A 115 -7.21 49.01 15.71
N GLY A 116 -7.83 48.05 15.02
CA GLY A 116 -8.33 48.22 13.65
C GLY A 116 -9.06 46.96 13.18
N GLU A 117 -10.37 47.09 12.95
CA GLU A 117 -11.21 46.08 12.30
C GLU A 117 -10.63 45.68 10.92
N ASP A 118 -10.86 44.42 10.54
CA ASP A 118 -10.35 43.70 9.35
C ASP A 118 -8.92 43.10 9.45
N LYS A 119 -8.77 42.03 10.24
CA LYS A 119 -7.79 40.98 9.96
C LYS A 119 -8.51 39.64 9.87
N ALA A 120 -8.41 39.00 8.71
CA ALA A 120 -8.77 37.60 8.51
C ALA A 120 -8.12 36.75 9.61
N ASP A 121 -8.83 35.72 10.07
CA ASP A 121 -8.45 34.77 11.11
C ASP A 121 -6.93 34.69 11.30
N GLU A 122 -6.42 35.19 12.43
CA GLU A 122 -5.03 34.99 12.83
C GLU A 122 -4.72 33.50 12.74
N GLU A 123 -3.81 33.11 11.84
CA GLU A 123 -3.38 31.73 11.62
C GLU A 123 -2.74 31.20 12.91
N LYS A 124 -3.56 30.64 13.80
CA LYS A 124 -3.09 30.00 15.03
C LYS A 124 -2.43 28.67 14.66
N GLY A 125 -1.14 28.57 14.94
CA GLY A 125 -0.36 27.35 14.75
C GLY A 125 0.21 27.20 13.35
N VAL A 126 0.31 25.96 12.87
CA VAL A 126 0.81 25.62 11.53
C VAL A 126 -0.35 25.01 10.74
N PRO A 127 -1.00 25.80 9.86
CA PRO A 127 -2.14 25.32 9.07
C PRO A 127 -1.78 24.10 8.22
N ASP A 128 -2.76 23.20 8.05
CA ASP A 128 -2.66 22.02 7.17
C ASP A 128 -1.41 21.13 7.43
N PHE A 129 -0.82 21.18 8.64
CA PHE A 129 0.43 20.50 8.96
C PHE A 129 0.41 19.00 8.63
N TRP A 130 -0.54 18.27 9.19
CA TRP A 130 -0.64 16.82 8.98
C TRP A 130 -1.08 16.47 7.56
N LEU A 131 -2.01 17.24 6.99
CA LEU A 131 -2.43 17.05 5.60
C LEU A 131 -1.23 17.17 4.65
N THR A 132 -0.43 18.23 4.80
CA THR A 132 0.76 18.49 3.97
C THR A 132 1.82 17.40 4.19
N ALA A 133 2.10 17.03 5.45
CA ALA A 133 3.04 15.97 5.75
C ALA A 133 2.63 14.62 5.12
N MET A 134 1.36 14.24 5.20
CA MET A 134 0.88 12.99 4.60
C MET A 134 0.91 13.06 3.07
N LYS A 135 0.53 14.18 2.46
CA LYS A 135 0.56 14.34 0.99
C LYS A 135 1.96 14.34 0.38
N ASN A 136 2.99 14.66 1.17
CA ASN A 136 4.37 14.61 0.70
C ASN A 136 4.95 13.18 0.74
N ASN A 137 4.26 12.22 1.36
CA ASN A 137 4.66 10.83 1.40
C ASN A 137 3.95 10.03 0.29
N GLU A 138 4.73 9.30 -0.52
CA GLU A 138 4.24 8.57 -1.71
C GLU A 138 3.10 7.58 -1.41
N VAL A 139 3.19 6.82 -0.31
CA VAL A 139 2.18 5.82 0.07
C VAL A 139 0.86 6.49 0.43
N LEU A 140 0.92 7.65 1.10
CA LEU A 140 -0.27 8.35 1.58
C LEU A 140 -0.86 9.32 0.55
N SER A 141 -0.03 9.86 -0.35
CA SER A 141 -0.50 10.76 -1.41
C SER A 141 -1.50 10.07 -2.34
N ASP A 142 -1.28 8.79 -2.62
CA ASP A 142 -2.13 8.00 -3.53
C ASP A 142 -3.50 7.68 -2.89
N GLU A 143 -3.56 7.60 -1.56
CA GLU A 143 -4.79 7.34 -0.81
C GLU A 143 -5.62 8.62 -0.55
N ILE A 144 -4.99 9.79 -0.56
CA ILE A 144 -5.64 11.07 -0.24
C ILE A 144 -6.20 11.72 -1.51
N THR A 145 -7.53 11.71 -1.63
CA THR A 145 -8.21 12.41 -2.73
C THR A 145 -8.48 13.88 -2.40
N GLU A 146 -8.72 14.71 -3.43
CA GLU A 146 -9.09 16.13 -3.25
C GLU A 146 -10.31 16.35 -2.32
N ARG A 147 -11.21 15.36 -2.25
CA ARG A 147 -12.41 15.41 -1.39
C ARG A 147 -12.08 15.22 0.09
N ASP A 148 -11.00 14.50 0.37
CA ASP A 148 -10.54 14.17 1.72
C ASP A 148 -9.82 15.34 2.37
N GLU A 149 -9.10 16.14 1.57
CA GLU A 149 -8.31 17.28 2.03
C GLU A 149 -9.10 18.16 2.99
N GLY A 150 -10.33 18.53 2.61
CA GLY A 150 -11.16 19.44 3.41
C GLY A 150 -11.48 18.91 4.82
N ALA A 151 -11.57 17.59 5.02
CA ALA A 151 -11.71 17.00 6.34
C ALA A 151 -10.35 16.86 7.06
N LEU A 152 -9.30 16.51 6.33
CA LEU A 152 -7.93 16.38 6.84
C LEU A 152 -7.33 17.71 7.32
N LYS A 153 -7.80 18.87 6.85
CA LYS A 153 -7.45 20.19 7.42
C LYS A 153 -7.78 20.33 8.91
N TYR A 154 -8.72 19.53 9.42
CA TYR A 154 -9.11 19.53 10.82
C TYR A 154 -8.30 18.53 11.66
N LEU A 155 -7.32 17.82 11.07
CA LEU A 155 -6.47 16.86 11.77
C LEU A 155 -5.44 17.62 12.63
N LYS A 156 -5.54 17.46 13.95
CA LYS A 156 -4.73 18.14 14.97
C LYS A 156 -3.48 17.39 15.35
N ASP A 157 -3.60 16.07 15.42
CA ASP A 157 -2.54 15.18 15.88
C ASP A 157 -2.73 13.76 15.36
N ILE A 158 -1.60 13.06 15.20
CA ILE A 158 -1.57 11.62 14.95
C ILE A 158 -0.66 11.00 16.00
N LYS A 159 -1.19 10.04 16.75
CA LYS A 159 -0.45 9.30 17.78
C LYS A 159 -0.48 7.82 17.48
N TRP A 160 0.54 7.12 17.95
CA TRP A 160 0.55 5.67 17.94
C TRP A 160 0.90 5.09 19.32
N TYR A 161 0.37 3.91 19.58
CA TYR A 161 0.60 3.16 20.82
C TYR A 161 0.85 1.70 20.48
N ARG A 162 1.81 1.09 21.16
CA ARG A 162 2.01 -0.36 21.12
C ARG A 162 0.93 -1.05 21.95
N ILE A 163 0.44 -2.18 21.46
CA ILE A 163 -0.46 -3.09 22.18
C ILE A 163 0.34 -4.36 22.46
N VAL A 164 0.37 -4.76 23.72
CA VAL A 164 1.12 -5.95 24.15
C VAL A 164 0.29 -7.21 23.99
N GLU A 165 -1.01 -7.14 24.28
CA GLU A 165 -1.92 -8.28 24.26
C GLU A 165 -3.34 -7.85 23.85
N PRO A 166 -3.86 -8.31 22.68
CA PRO A 166 -3.10 -9.00 21.62
C PRO A 166 -1.98 -8.12 21.06
N LYS A 167 -0.88 -8.71 20.58
CA LYS A 167 0.27 -7.96 20.06
C LYS A 167 -0.15 -7.06 18.90
N GLY A 168 0.48 -5.89 18.77
CA GLY A 168 0.31 -5.00 17.62
C GLY A 168 0.38 -3.53 17.97
N PHE A 169 -0.30 -2.68 17.21
CA PHE A 169 -0.28 -1.24 17.45
C PHE A 169 -1.59 -0.55 17.07
N LYS A 170 -1.81 0.61 17.69
CA LYS A 170 -2.96 1.47 17.46
C LYS A 170 -2.52 2.85 17.01
N LEU A 171 -3.13 3.34 15.95
CA LEU A 171 -3.08 4.74 15.50
C LEU A 171 -4.32 5.48 15.99
N GLU A 172 -4.13 6.72 16.42
CA GLU A 172 -5.20 7.64 16.82
C GLU A 172 -5.03 8.98 16.09
N PHE A 173 -6.07 9.37 15.36
CA PHE A 173 -6.16 10.60 14.58
C PHE A 173 -7.10 11.54 15.30
N TYR A 174 -6.58 12.64 15.80
CA TYR A 174 -7.33 13.61 16.60
C TYR A 174 -7.83 14.73 15.70
N PHE A 175 -9.14 14.89 15.60
CA PHE A 175 -9.77 15.91 14.78
C PHE A 175 -10.41 17.00 15.62
N ASP A 176 -10.32 18.22 15.10
CA ASP A 176 -11.17 19.32 15.55
C ASP A 176 -12.63 19.09 15.19
N THR A 177 -13.51 19.87 15.82
CA THR A 177 -14.91 19.95 15.38
C THR A 177 -14.93 20.39 13.92
N ASN A 178 -15.47 19.54 13.07
CA ASN A 178 -15.41 19.70 11.62
C ASN A 178 -16.81 19.49 10.99
N PRO A 179 -17.04 19.94 9.75
CA PRO A 179 -18.35 19.85 9.11
C PRO A 179 -18.63 18.50 8.44
N TYR A 180 -17.76 17.50 8.60
CA TYR A 180 -17.84 16.21 7.90
C TYR A 180 -18.38 15.08 8.76
N PHE A 181 -17.86 14.93 9.98
CA PHE A 181 -18.25 13.86 10.91
C PHE A 181 -18.19 14.35 12.37
N LYS A 182 -18.80 13.58 13.28
CA LYS A 182 -18.89 13.92 14.71
C LYS A 182 -17.69 13.47 15.54
N ASN A 183 -16.99 12.43 15.09
CA ASN A 183 -15.87 11.84 15.81
C ASN A 183 -14.79 12.88 16.07
N THR A 184 -14.30 12.96 17.31
CA THR A 184 -13.12 13.76 17.66
C THR A 184 -11.83 12.94 17.57
N VAL A 185 -11.94 11.61 17.58
CA VAL A 185 -10.81 10.70 17.41
C VAL A 185 -11.26 9.56 16.49
N LEU A 186 -10.51 9.33 15.42
CA LEU A 186 -10.61 8.13 14.60
C LEU A 186 -9.43 7.22 14.95
N THR A 187 -9.69 5.92 15.06
CA THR A 187 -8.67 4.95 15.48
C THR A 187 -8.55 3.81 14.47
N LYS A 188 -7.32 3.35 14.28
CA LYS A 188 -6.98 2.16 13.49
C LYS A 188 -6.07 1.28 14.32
N THR A 189 -6.41 0.01 14.44
CA THR A 189 -5.70 -0.97 15.27
C THR A 189 -5.29 -2.15 14.39
N TYR A 190 -4.03 -2.54 14.48
CA TYR A 190 -3.50 -3.75 13.86
C TYR A 190 -3.15 -4.73 14.96
N HIS A 191 -3.71 -5.93 14.90
CA HIS A 191 -3.30 -7.08 15.69
C HIS A 191 -2.33 -7.90 14.87
N MET A 192 -1.17 -8.21 15.44
CA MET A 192 -0.06 -8.88 14.80
C MET A 192 0.15 -10.23 15.48
N ILE A 193 0.47 -11.26 14.70
CA ILE A 193 0.86 -12.57 15.24
C ILE A 193 2.27 -12.46 15.86
N ASP A 194 3.16 -11.77 15.14
CA ASP A 194 4.50 -11.43 15.59
C ASP A 194 4.82 -9.95 15.28
N GLU A 195 5.65 -9.35 16.12
CA GLU A 195 6.16 -7.98 15.90
C GLU A 195 7.45 -7.98 15.06
N ASP A 196 8.15 -9.12 15.00
CA ASP A 196 9.40 -9.31 14.26
C ASP A 196 9.18 -9.68 12.80
N GLU A 197 8.32 -10.68 12.61
CA GLU A 197 7.74 -10.98 11.31
C GLU A 197 6.37 -10.31 11.31
N PRO A 198 6.17 -9.18 10.59
CA PRO A 198 4.96 -8.38 10.66
C PRO A 198 3.78 -9.10 9.97
N ILE A 199 3.35 -10.21 10.56
CA ILE A 199 2.25 -11.02 10.09
C ILE A 199 0.99 -10.42 10.70
N LEU A 200 0.20 -9.76 9.85
CA LEU A 200 -1.07 -9.17 10.22
C LEU A 200 -2.10 -10.27 10.51
N GLU A 201 -2.64 -10.30 11.73
CA GLU A 201 -3.77 -11.16 12.07
C GLU A 201 -5.09 -10.47 11.71
N LYS A 202 -5.23 -9.19 12.10
CA LYS A 202 -6.48 -8.45 11.95
C LYS A 202 -6.28 -6.95 11.98
N ALA A 203 -7.01 -6.22 11.14
CA ALA A 203 -7.13 -4.77 11.20
C ALA A 203 -8.54 -4.37 11.70
N ILE A 204 -8.59 -3.37 12.59
CA ILE A 204 -9.83 -2.84 13.17
C ILE A 204 -9.82 -1.32 13.04
N GLY A 205 -10.77 -0.79 12.29
CA GLY A 205 -10.96 0.66 12.14
C GLY A 205 -12.11 1.20 12.99
N THR A 206 -12.33 2.51 12.88
CA THR A 206 -13.41 3.22 13.59
C THR A 206 -14.52 3.58 12.63
N GLU A 207 -15.76 3.24 12.99
CA GLU A 207 -16.93 3.70 12.23
C GLU A 207 -17.04 5.23 12.30
N ILE A 208 -17.04 5.87 11.13
CA ILE A 208 -17.11 7.33 11.01
C ILE A 208 -18.58 7.77 11.02
N GLU A 209 -18.93 8.61 11.99
CA GLU A 209 -20.26 9.19 12.14
C GLU A 209 -20.43 10.42 11.23
N TRP A 210 -20.55 10.18 9.92
CA TRP A 210 -20.73 11.22 8.92
C TRP A 210 -22.00 12.05 9.14
N TYR A 211 -21.88 13.36 8.93
CA TYR A 211 -23.05 14.22 8.81
C TYR A 211 -23.81 13.95 7.49
N PRO A 212 -25.12 14.27 7.43
CA PRO A 212 -25.92 14.03 6.23
C PRO A 212 -25.31 14.65 4.96
N GLY A 213 -25.02 13.80 3.96
CA GLY A 213 -24.46 14.23 2.68
C GLY A 213 -22.98 14.62 2.71
N LYS A 214 -22.26 14.28 3.78
CA LYS A 214 -20.83 14.56 3.96
C LYS A 214 -19.92 13.34 3.93
N CYS A 215 -20.50 12.16 3.72
CA CYS A 215 -19.75 10.92 3.55
C CYS A 215 -18.78 11.03 2.38
N LEU A 216 -17.48 10.87 2.65
CA LEU A 216 -16.41 11.00 1.65
C LEU A 216 -16.12 9.68 0.94
N THR A 217 -16.39 8.56 1.61
CA THR A 217 -16.21 7.19 1.12
C THR A 217 -17.29 6.76 0.13
N GLN A 218 -18.38 7.53 -0.01
CA GLN A 218 -19.53 7.18 -0.82
C GLN A 218 -20.03 8.32 -1.71
N LYS A 219 -20.40 7.99 -2.96
CA LYS A 219 -21.02 8.92 -3.93
C LYS A 219 -22.51 8.61 -4.09
N LEU A 220 -23.35 9.65 -4.07
CA LEU A 220 -24.79 9.55 -4.33
C LEU A 220 -25.10 9.72 -5.82
N LEU A 221 -25.46 8.63 -6.50
CA LEU A 221 -25.89 8.63 -7.89
C LEU A 221 -27.41 8.75 -7.99
N LYS A 222 -27.89 9.87 -8.56
CA LYS A 222 -29.32 10.06 -8.85
C LYS A 222 -29.66 9.43 -10.20
N LYS A 223 -30.37 8.29 -10.20
CA LYS A 223 -30.90 7.72 -11.45
C LYS A 223 -32.22 8.40 -11.84
N LYS A 224 -32.31 8.83 -13.11
CA LYS A 224 -33.59 9.31 -13.67
C LYS A 224 -34.62 8.17 -13.63
N PRO A 225 -35.87 8.44 -13.21
CA PRO A 225 -36.90 7.41 -13.20
C PRO A 225 -37.13 6.85 -14.60
N LYS A 226 -37.38 5.53 -14.71
CA LYS A 226 -37.66 4.87 -15.99
C LYS A 226 -38.80 5.58 -16.73
N LYS A 227 -38.60 5.84 -18.02
CA LYS A 227 -39.56 6.51 -18.92
C LYS A 227 -40.87 5.71 -18.96
N GLY A 228 -41.88 6.16 -18.22
CA GLY A 228 -43.19 5.50 -18.13
C GLY A 228 -43.92 5.67 -16.80
N SER A 229 -43.22 5.95 -15.69
CA SER A 229 -43.88 6.14 -14.39
C SER A 229 -44.19 7.61 -14.12
N LYS A 230 -45.48 7.97 -14.18
CA LYS A 230 -45.95 9.37 -14.03
C LYS A 230 -45.82 9.93 -12.60
N ASN A 231 -45.27 9.20 -11.62
CA ASN A 231 -45.10 9.66 -10.22
C ASN A 231 -43.92 9.01 -9.47
N ALA A 232 -42.88 8.53 -10.16
CA ALA A 232 -41.75 7.88 -9.46
C ALA A 232 -40.78 8.92 -8.85
N LYS A 233 -40.60 8.86 -7.52
CA LYS A 233 -39.52 9.59 -6.83
C LYS A 233 -38.15 9.16 -7.40
N PRO A 234 -37.18 10.08 -7.54
CA PRO A 234 -35.82 9.72 -7.95
C PRO A 234 -35.23 8.69 -6.99
N ILE A 235 -34.66 7.61 -7.53
CA ILE A 235 -33.97 6.58 -6.77
C ILE A 235 -32.52 7.05 -6.61
N THR A 236 -32.10 7.28 -5.38
CA THR A 236 -30.69 7.56 -5.05
C THR A 236 -30.01 6.22 -4.77
N LYS A 237 -29.00 5.87 -5.57
CA LYS A 237 -28.11 4.73 -5.30
C LYS A 237 -26.82 5.29 -4.70
N THR A 238 -26.31 4.65 -3.67
CA THR A 238 -24.99 4.95 -3.10
C THR A 238 -23.98 3.97 -3.69
N GLU A 239 -22.78 4.46 -4.00
CA GLU A 239 -21.67 3.67 -4.54
C GLU A 239 -20.40 4.08 -3.79
N ASP A 240 -19.62 3.08 -3.36
CA ASP A 240 -18.35 3.31 -2.67
C ASP A 240 -17.33 3.89 -3.66
N CYS A 241 -16.38 4.64 -3.15
CA CYS A 241 -15.36 5.30 -3.95
C CYS A 241 -14.08 5.51 -3.15
N GLU A 242 -12.98 5.73 -3.86
CA GLU A 242 -11.68 6.06 -3.29
C GLU A 242 -11.77 7.29 -2.38
N SER A 243 -11.23 7.12 -1.18
CA SER A 243 -11.14 8.10 -0.12
C SER A 243 -10.17 7.58 0.92
N PHE A 244 -9.29 8.43 1.43
CA PHE A 244 -8.40 8.11 2.54
C PHE A 244 -9.17 7.53 3.75
N PHE A 245 -10.41 7.98 3.96
CA PHE A 245 -11.22 7.54 5.10
C PHE A 245 -11.70 6.08 4.99
N ASN A 246 -11.51 5.41 3.84
CA ASN A 246 -11.66 3.95 3.74
C ASN A 246 -10.64 3.21 4.62
N PHE A 247 -9.51 3.83 4.95
CA PHE A 247 -8.52 3.32 5.90
C PHE A 247 -9.11 2.95 7.27
N PHE A 248 -10.20 3.61 7.69
CA PHE A 248 -10.89 3.30 8.95
C PHE A 248 -11.97 2.21 8.80
N ASN A 249 -12.12 1.62 7.62
CA ASN A 249 -12.98 0.49 7.34
C ASN A 249 -12.15 -0.59 6.63
N PRO A 250 -11.21 -1.24 7.35
CA PRO A 250 -10.26 -2.16 6.75
C PRO A 250 -10.95 -3.38 6.13
N PRO A 251 -10.31 -4.04 5.15
CA PRO A 251 -10.79 -5.29 4.57
C PRO A 251 -11.05 -6.33 5.67
N GLN A 252 -12.15 -7.06 5.55
CA GLN A 252 -12.52 -8.10 6.50
C GLN A 252 -12.15 -9.45 5.90
N VAL A 253 -11.43 -10.27 6.66
CA VAL A 253 -11.20 -11.68 6.33
C VAL A 253 -12.51 -12.43 6.58
N PRO A 254 -13.14 -13.05 5.57
CA PRO A 254 -14.33 -13.86 5.78
C PRO A 254 -14.02 -15.05 6.70
N ASP A 255 -14.94 -15.40 7.60
CA ASP A 255 -14.74 -16.48 8.56
C ASP A 255 -14.79 -17.90 7.92
N ASP A 256 -15.26 -18.00 6.67
CA ASP A 256 -15.34 -19.25 5.89
C ASP A 256 -14.53 -19.10 4.58
N ASP A 257 -13.38 -19.78 4.51
CA ASP A 257 -12.48 -19.81 3.33
C ASP A 257 -13.07 -20.56 2.12
N GLU A 258 -14.23 -21.22 2.29
CA GLU A 258 -14.80 -22.14 1.29
C GLU A 258 -15.53 -21.43 0.12
N ASP A 259 -15.78 -20.11 0.24
CA ASP A 259 -16.53 -19.31 -0.76
C ASP A 259 -15.68 -18.23 -1.47
N ILE A 260 -14.38 -18.14 -1.18
CA ILE A 260 -13.47 -17.18 -1.81
C ILE A 260 -12.69 -17.88 -2.91
N ASP A 261 -12.90 -17.50 -4.17
CA ASP A 261 -12.04 -17.97 -5.25
C ASP A 261 -10.60 -17.42 -5.10
N GLU A 262 -9.63 -18.09 -5.72
CA GLU A 262 -8.21 -17.74 -5.60
C GLU A 262 -7.92 -16.29 -5.96
N ASP A 263 -8.56 -15.79 -7.03
CA ASP A 263 -8.44 -14.40 -7.48
C ASP A 263 -8.95 -13.40 -6.40
N THR A 264 -10.08 -13.71 -5.77
CA THR A 264 -10.66 -12.88 -4.69
C THR A 264 -9.81 -12.94 -3.42
N ALA A 265 -9.19 -14.09 -3.11
CA ALA A 265 -8.30 -14.23 -1.97
C ALA A 265 -7.01 -13.43 -2.17
N GLU A 266 -6.43 -13.46 -3.38
CA GLU A 266 -5.27 -12.65 -3.76
C GLU A 266 -5.58 -11.15 -3.70
N GLU A 267 -6.75 -10.73 -4.23
CA GLU A 267 -7.17 -9.33 -4.15
C GLU A 267 -7.35 -8.87 -2.69
N LEU A 268 -7.95 -9.71 -1.84
CA LEU A 268 -8.11 -9.41 -0.42
C LEU A 268 -6.75 -9.31 0.29
N GLN A 269 -5.81 -10.22 -0.01
CA GLN A 269 -4.46 -10.17 0.55
C GLN A 269 -3.74 -8.87 0.15
N ASN A 270 -3.80 -8.49 -1.13
CA ASN A 270 -3.21 -7.24 -1.63
C ASN A 270 -3.81 -6.02 -0.94
N GLN A 271 -5.13 -6.00 -0.72
CA GLN A 271 -5.80 -4.91 0.00
C GLN A 271 -5.38 -4.85 1.48
N MET A 272 -5.19 -6.00 2.14
CA MET A 272 -4.72 -6.05 3.52
C MET A 272 -3.26 -5.61 3.66
N GLU A 273 -2.40 -6.00 2.72
CA GLU A 273 -1.01 -5.57 2.67
C GLU A 273 -0.91 -4.05 2.44
N GLN A 274 -1.63 -3.52 1.45
CA GLN A 274 -1.72 -2.07 1.23
C GLN A 274 -2.23 -1.33 2.46
N ASP A 275 -3.29 -1.83 3.12
CA ASP A 275 -3.82 -1.26 4.34
C ASP A 275 -2.78 -1.25 5.48
N TYR A 276 -1.99 -2.32 5.62
CA TYR A 276 -0.91 -2.40 6.60
C TYR A 276 0.24 -1.45 6.26
N ASP A 277 0.62 -1.33 4.98
CA ASP A 277 1.68 -0.45 4.50
C ASP A 277 1.37 1.02 4.77
N ILE A 278 0.12 1.42 4.59
CA ILE A 278 -0.37 2.74 4.99
C ILE A 278 -0.19 2.93 6.50
N GLY A 279 -0.63 1.96 7.30
CA GLY A 279 -0.57 2.01 8.77
C GLY A 279 0.86 2.06 9.31
N SER A 280 1.75 1.22 8.78
CA SER A 280 3.17 1.16 9.14
C SER A 280 3.89 2.44 8.71
N THR A 281 3.60 2.97 7.52
CA THR A 281 4.14 4.25 7.05
C THR A 281 3.75 5.41 7.96
N ILE A 282 2.50 5.48 8.41
CA ILE A 282 2.07 6.50 9.36
C ILE A 282 2.83 6.37 10.69
N ARG A 283 2.96 5.14 11.21
CA ARG A 283 3.67 4.84 12.46
C ARG A 283 5.16 5.22 12.39
N ASP A 284 5.84 4.74 11.36
CA ASP A 284 7.30 4.69 11.31
C ASP A 284 7.94 5.88 10.60
N LYS A 285 7.24 6.46 9.61
CA LYS A 285 7.75 7.60 8.82
C LYS A 285 7.06 8.90 9.18
N ILE A 286 5.72 8.94 9.21
CA ILE A 286 4.98 10.20 9.39
C ILE A 286 5.07 10.71 10.82
N ILE A 287 4.75 9.89 11.83
CA ILE A 287 4.71 10.39 13.23
C ILE A 287 6.10 10.76 13.74
N SER A 288 7.14 9.99 13.38
CA SER A 288 8.53 10.20 13.76
C SER A 288 9.14 11.43 13.08
N HIS A 289 8.90 11.61 11.78
CA HIS A 289 9.54 12.64 10.94
C HIS A 289 8.53 13.64 10.36
N ALA A 290 7.42 13.91 11.04
CA ALA A 290 6.32 14.76 10.55
C ALA A 290 6.78 16.13 10.02
N VAL A 291 7.77 16.75 10.68
CA VAL A 291 8.29 18.06 10.26
C VAL A 291 9.04 17.96 8.94
N SER A 292 9.90 16.95 8.76
CA SER A 292 10.63 16.72 7.51
C SER A 292 9.68 16.37 6.36
N TRP A 293 8.61 15.62 6.63
CA TRP A 293 7.56 15.40 5.64
C TRP A 293 6.78 16.68 5.33
N PHE A 294 6.47 17.50 6.34
CA PHE A 294 5.82 18.80 6.13
C PHE A 294 6.69 19.78 5.30
N THR A 295 8.00 19.86 5.58
CA THR A 295 8.93 20.75 4.86
C THR A 295 9.38 20.19 3.51
N GLY A 296 9.14 18.91 3.25
CA GLY A 296 9.55 18.22 2.03
C GLY A 296 10.97 17.65 2.07
N GLU A 297 11.73 17.84 3.17
CA GLU A 297 13.08 17.29 3.35
C GLU A 297 13.11 15.75 3.40
N ALA A 298 12.00 15.12 3.76
CA ALA A 298 11.88 13.66 3.80
C ALA A 298 11.46 13.05 2.45
N ILE A 299 11.09 13.88 1.48
CA ILE A 299 10.83 13.40 0.11
C ILE A 299 12.19 12.89 -0.41
N PRO A 300 12.29 11.63 -0.86
CA PRO A 300 13.49 11.15 -1.51
C PRO A 300 13.80 12.08 -2.69
N GLY A 301 14.76 12.98 -2.52
CA GLY A 301 15.27 13.79 -3.61
C GLY A 301 16.09 12.90 -4.53
N ASP A 302 16.17 13.28 -5.80
CA ASP A 302 17.14 12.78 -6.79
C ASP A 302 18.59 13.10 -6.33
N GLU A 303 19.00 12.64 -5.15
CA GLU A 303 20.33 12.82 -4.54
C GLU A 303 21.32 11.75 -5.07
N LEU A 304 21.00 11.15 -6.22
CA LEU A 304 21.86 10.28 -7.04
C LEU A 304 22.11 10.89 -8.43
N GLU A 305 22.44 12.18 -8.49
CA GLU A 305 23.26 12.74 -9.58
C GLU A 305 24.33 13.64 -8.98
N ILE A 306 25.17 13.08 -8.10
CA ILE A 306 26.58 13.46 -8.18
C ILE A 306 27.04 12.78 -9.47
N GLU A 307 26.92 13.48 -10.59
CA GLU A 307 27.81 13.25 -11.71
C GLU A 307 29.23 13.31 -11.13
N ASP A 308 29.86 12.14 -10.96
CA ASP A 308 31.31 12.04 -10.83
C ASP A 308 31.88 12.58 -12.14
N ASP A 309 31.92 13.91 -12.24
CA ASP A 309 32.65 14.69 -13.24
C ASP A 309 34.14 14.65 -12.85
N ASP A 310 34.69 13.44 -12.76
CA ASP A 310 36.13 13.18 -12.76
C ASP A 310 36.52 12.72 -14.18
N ASP A 311 36.40 13.69 -15.10
CA ASP A 311 37.16 13.73 -16.35
C ASP A 311 38.61 14.10 -15.98
N ASP A 312 39.52 13.12 -15.89
CA ASP A 312 40.92 13.35 -16.26
C ASP A 312 41.59 12.09 -16.82
N GLU A 313 42.25 12.32 -17.95
CA GLU A 313 42.74 11.35 -18.90
C GLU A 313 43.98 10.58 -18.42
N GLY A 314 44.15 9.37 -18.97
CA GLY A 314 45.34 8.55 -18.78
C GLY A 314 45.41 7.39 -19.76
N ASP A 315 45.49 7.74 -21.04
CA ASP A 315 45.98 6.90 -22.13
C ASP A 315 47.28 6.18 -21.73
N GLU A 316 47.30 4.86 -21.80
CA GLU A 316 48.51 4.06 -22.05
C GLU A 316 48.08 2.71 -22.66
N ASP A 317 48.07 2.68 -23.99
CA ASP A 317 48.30 1.50 -24.84
C ASP A 317 49.37 0.57 -24.22
N ASP A 318 49.11 -0.74 -24.14
CA ASP A 318 50.14 -1.75 -24.44
C ASP A 318 49.51 -3.10 -24.84
N GLU A 319 49.47 -3.27 -26.17
CA GLU A 319 49.75 -4.44 -27.00
C GLU A 319 49.45 -5.87 -26.49
N GLU A 320 48.56 -6.52 -27.25
CA GLU A 320 48.56 -7.90 -27.79
C GLU A 320 49.44 -8.97 -27.13
N GLU A 321 48.83 -10.14 -26.85
CA GLU A 321 49.37 -11.42 -27.34
C GLU A 321 48.23 -12.43 -27.50
N GLU A 322 47.89 -12.71 -28.77
CA GLU A 322 47.15 -13.89 -29.21
C GLU A 322 48.01 -15.14 -28.99
N GLU A 323 47.44 -16.24 -28.50
CA GLU A 323 47.77 -17.57 -29.02
C GLU A 323 46.47 -18.39 -29.16
N GLU A 324 46.13 -18.64 -30.42
CA GLU A 324 45.15 -19.61 -30.91
C GLU A 324 45.68 -21.06 -30.76
N GLU A 325 44.95 -21.97 -31.41
CA GLU A 325 45.21 -23.38 -31.74
C GLU A 325 44.48 -24.33 -30.78
N GLU A 326 43.24 -24.70 -31.13
CA GLU A 326 42.89 -25.76 -32.10
C GLU A 326 43.32 -27.14 -31.56
N ASP A 327 42.35 -28.03 -31.34
CA ASP A 327 42.15 -29.12 -32.30
C ASP A 327 40.99 -30.04 -31.86
N ASP A 328 40.03 -30.09 -32.77
CA ASP A 328 39.67 -31.28 -33.53
C ASP A 328 38.69 -32.34 -33.00
N GLU A 329 37.63 -32.38 -33.81
CA GLU A 329 37.29 -33.50 -34.69
C GLU A 329 36.00 -34.28 -34.34
N ASP A 330 35.06 -34.06 -35.25
CA ASP A 330 34.36 -35.10 -36.01
C ASP A 330 33.14 -35.76 -35.32
N ASP A 331 32.04 -36.03 -36.03
CA ASP A 331 31.95 -36.28 -37.47
C ASP A 331 30.51 -36.16 -37.95
N ASP A 332 30.40 -35.59 -39.14
CA ASP A 332 29.70 -36.11 -40.32
C ASP A 332 28.17 -36.14 -40.47
N ASP A 333 27.81 -35.46 -41.56
CA ASP A 333 27.02 -35.92 -42.71
C ASP A 333 25.49 -36.05 -42.58
N ASP A 334 24.68 -35.67 -43.56
CA ASP A 334 24.99 -35.44 -44.98
C ASP A 334 23.90 -34.56 -45.63
N ASP A 335 24.32 -34.00 -46.77
CA ASP A 335 23.65 -33.23 -47.82
C ASP A 335 22.24 -33.71 -48.26
N ASP A 336 21.40 -32.79 -48.77
CA ASP A 336 21.49 -32.40 -50.19
C ASP A 336 20.35 -31.46 -50.64
N GLU A 337 20.72 -30.65 -51.63
CA GLU A 337 20.12 -29.57 -52.40
C GLU A 337 18.68 -29.74 -52.96
N GLU A 338 17.93 -28.63 -53.12
CA GLU A 338 18.02 -27.76 -54.31
C GLU A 338 16.86 -26.71 -54.40
N ARG A 339 17.28 -25.44 -54.44
CA ARG A 339 16.72 -24.21 -55.06
C ARG A 339 15.28 -24.19 -55.64
N LYS A 340 14.56 -23.09 -55.35
CA LYS A 340 14.38 -21.92 -56.28
C LYS A 340 13.39 -20.83 -55.79
N THR A 341 13.92 -19.61 -55.66
CA THR A 341 13.37 -18.30 -56.10
C THR A 341 11.97 -17.84 -55.67
N LYS A 342 11.88 -16.74 -54.91
CA LYS A 342 11.68 -15.33 -55.38
C LYS A 342 10.99 -14.44 -54.31
N LYS A 343 11.67 -13.34 -53.96
CA LYS A 343 11.15 -11.99 -53.65
C LYS A 343 10.00 -11.82 -52.65
N LYS A 344 10.29 -11.17 -51.51
CA LYS A 344 9.98 -9.74 -51.29
C LYS A 344 10.63 -9.24 -49.99
N SER A 345 11.36 -8.15 -50.11
CA SER A 345 12.03 -7.42 -49.02
C SER A 345 11.10 -6.40 -48.37
N LEU A 346 11.49 -6.09 -47.14
CA LEU A 346 10.91 -5.16 -46.18
C LEU A 346 11.16 -3.67 -46.53
N SER A 347 10.35 -2.84 -45.86
CA SER A 347 10.70 -1.58 -45.16
C SER A 347 11.07 -0.27 -45.89
N ALA A 348 10.60 0.80 -45.25
CA ALA A 348 11.25 2.12 -45.02
C ALA A 348 10.91 3.33 -45.93
N GLU A 349 10.14 4.23 -45.33
CA GLU A 349 10.39 5.68 -45.10
C GLU A 349 10.61 6.73 -46.22
N LYS A 350 9.69 7.72 -46.18
CA LYS A 350 9.87 9.20 -46.13
C LYS A 350 10.75 9.93 -47.16
N LYS A 351 10.14 10.85 -47.95
CA LYS A 351 10.18 12.34 -47.81
C LYS A 351 9.82 13.10 -49.13
N ILE A 352 8.96 14.15 -49.00
CA ILE A 352 9.07 15.55 -49.53
C ILE A 352 8.89 15.79 -51.06
N VAL A 353 8.28 16.85 -51.66
CA VAL A 353 7.56 18.12 -51.30
C VAL A 353 6.96 18.75 -52.59
N ARG A 354 5.90 19.58 -52.50
CA ARG A 354 5.69 20.96 -53.09
C ARG A 354 4.18 21.33 -53.07
N ALA A 355 3.72 22.34 -52.30
CA ALA A 355 3.58 23.80 -52.58
C ALA A 355 2.55 24.10 -53.72
N GLN A 356 1.53 24.97 -53.65
CA GLN A 356 1.26 26.35 -53.14
C GLN A 356 -0.26 26.49 -52.82
N GLY A 357 -0.85 27.51 -52.18
CA GLY A 357 -0.43 28.81 -51.63
C GLY A 357 -1.64 29.62 -51.11
N ASP A 358 -1.30 30.70 -50.39
CA ASP A 358 -2.01 31.99 -50.14
C ASP A 358 -3.39 32.08 -49.46
N GLY A 359 -3.54 33.06 -48.55
CA GLY A 359 -4.84 33.64 -48.17
C GLY A 359 -5.02 34.05 -46.70
N GLN A 360 -4.99 35.36 -46.45
CA GLN A 360 -5.09 36.08 -45.18
C GLN A 360 -6.55 36.30 -44.67
N GLN A 361 -6.63 36.69 -43.38
CA GLN A 361 -7.66 37.54 -42.72
C GLN A 361 -9.01 36.96 -42.27
N GLY A 362 -9.39 37.30 -41.03
CA GLY A 362 -10.64 38.03 -40.82
C GLY A 362 -11.76 37.36 -39.99
N GLU A 363 -12.00 37.97 -38.83
CA GLU A 363 -13.32 38.27 -38.25
C GLU A 363 -14.11 37.28 -37.37
N ARG A 364 -14.71 37.93 -36.37
CA ARG A 364 -15.54 37.51 -35.24
C ARG A 364 -17.02 37.30 -35.67
N PRO A 365 -17.94 36.91 -34.77
CA PRO A 365 -19.06 36.00 -35.05
C PRO A 365 -20.34 36.72 -35.52
N PRO A 366 -21.37 35.97 -35.98
CA PRO A 366 -22.71 36.52 -36.12
C PRO A 366 -23.60 36.24 -34.90
N GLU A 367 -24.11 37.31 -34.30
CA GLU A 367 -25.43 37.32 -33.65
C GLU A 367 -26.55 37.29 -34.72
N CYS A 368 -27.61 36.51 -34.49
CA CYS A 368 -28.97 36.85 -34.93
C CYS A 368 -30.07 36.05 -34.20
N LYS A 369 -30.65 36.72 -33.19
CA LYS A 369 -32.07 37.04 -32.92
C LYS A 369 -33.25 36.12 -33.37
N GLN A 370 -34.27 36.20 -32.49
CA GLN A 370 -35.72 35.92 -32.59
C GLN A 370 -36.13 34.46 -32.35
N GLN A 371 -37.04 34.15 -31.43
CA GLN A 371 -38.26 34.83 -30.96
C GLN A 371 -38.42 34.81 -29.44
#